data_AF-A0A530Y4L3-F1
#
_entry.id   AF-A0A530Y4L3-F1
#
_cell.length_a   1.000
_cell.length_b   1.000
_cell.length_c   1.000
_cell.angle_alpha   90.00
_cell.angle_beta   90.00
_cell.angle_gamma   90.00
#
_symmetry.space_group_name_H-M   'P 1'
#
loop_
_entity.id
_entity.type
_entity.pdbx_description
1 polymer ?
#
loop_
_entity_poly.entity_id
_entity_poly.type
_entity_poly.pdbx_seq_one_letter_code
_entity_poly.pdbx_strand_id
1 'polypeptide(L)'
;MTSDRIWQPLVEELACRQRADRKAEFWLRDDDVVDPTPALDRLLDLTSEFAVPVTLAVIPALTDEKLVVRLDEAPHAAVAIHGWAHRNHAPEDQKKQELGAHRPREAVLDDLARGLSQVTGLHGARAVPMLVPPWNRIDAGLVPNLGSIGFAALSVYG
;
A
#
# COMPACT_ATOMS: atom_id res chain seq x y z
N MET A 1 -10.26 5.15 26.83
CA MET A 1 -9.77 3.86 26.31
C MET A 1 -10.96 2.94 26.12
N THR A 2 -11.11 2.35 24.95
CA THR A 2 -12.25 1.52 24.56
C THR A 2 -12.40 0.34 25.52
N SER A 3 -13.53 0.25 26.20
CA SER A 3 -13.89 -0.82 27.14
C SER A 3 -14.33 -2.12 26.46
N ASP A 4 -13.98 -2.30 25.19
CA ASP A 4 -14.40 -3.45 24.40
C ASP A 4 -13.41 -4.61 24.56
N ARG A 5 -13.93 -5.78 24.97
CA ARG A 5 -13.14 -6.95 25.34
C ARG A 5 -12.25 -7.46 24.20
N ILE A 6 -12.63 -7.19 22.95
CA ILE A 6 -11.84 -7.58 21.78
C ILE A 6 -10.45 -6.94 21.75
N TRP A 7 -10.28 -5.76 22.35
CA TRP A 7 -9.01 -5.03 22.38
C TRP A 7 -8.13 -5.36 23.58
N GLN A 8 -8.67 -6.08 24.57
CA GLN A 8 -7.98 -6.34 25.82
C GLN A 8 -6.63 -7.06 25.64
N PRO A 9 -6.49 -8.09 24.77
CA PRO A 9 -5.19 -8.72 24.52
C PRO A 9 -4.13 -7.75 23.99
N LEU A 10 -4.52 -6.82 23.12
CA LEU A 10 -3.60 -5.80 22.57
C LEU A 10 -3.15 -4.82 23.66
N VAL A 11 -4.09 -4.33 24.47
CA VAL A 11 -3.79 -3.39 25.57
C VAL A 11 -2.85 -4.04 26.59
N GLU A 12 -3.07 -5.31 26.92
CA GLU A 12 -2.23 -6.06 27.85
C GLU A 12 -0.80 -6.26 27.31
N GLU A 13 -0.64 -6.61 26.03
CA GLU A 13 0.66 -6.76 25.38
C GLU A 13 1.42 -5.42 25.30
N LEU A 14 0.74 -4.32 24.94
CA LEU A 14 1.34 -2.98 24.93
C LEU A 14 1.82 -2.57 26.33
N ALA A 15 1.04 -2.85 27.36
CA ALA A 15 1.43 -2.61 28.75
C ALA A 15 2.63 -3.47 29.17
N CYS A 16 2.69 -4.73 28.73
CA CYS A 16 3.84 -5.61 28.97
C CYS A 16 5.12 -5.09 28.29
N ARG A 17 5.03 -4.60 27.06
CA ARG A 17 6.16 -3.97 26.35
C ARG A 17 6.63 -2.71 27.05
N GLN A 18 5.71 -1.83 27.45
CA GLN A 18 6.02 -0.62 28.19
C GLN A 18 6.73 -0.91 29.52
N ARG A 19 6.25 -1.91 30.28
CA ARG A 19 6.92 -2.35 31.53
C ARG A 19 8.34 -2.88 31.32
N ALA A 20 8.63 -3.38 30.12
CA ALA A 20 9.96 -3.83 29.71
C ALA A 20 10.80 -2.73 29.01
N ASP A 21 10.37 -1.47 29.05
CA ASP A 21 10.97 -0.33 28.34
C ASP A 21 11.13 -0.57 26.83
N ARG A 22 10.21 -1.35 26.24
CA ARG A 22 10.14 -1.60 24.81
C ARG A 22 8.95 -0.85 24.23
N LYS A 23 9.17 -0.19 23.08
CA LYS A 23 8.10 0.47 22.32
C LYS A 23 7.67 -0.43 21.17
N ALA A 24 6.36 -0.51 20.94
CA ALA A 24 5.83 -1.07 19.70
C ALA A 24 5.74 0.06 18.68
N GLU A 25 6.23 -0.20 17.47
CA GLU A 25 6.09 0.70 16.35
C GLU A 25 4.98 0.16 15.45
N PHE A 26 4.07 1.06 15.07
CA PHE A 26 2.96 0.77 14.20
C PHE A 26 3.02 1.69 13.00
N TRP A 27 2.56 1.17 11.87
CA TRP A 27 2.31 1.91 10.66
C TRP A 27 1.00 1.41 10.07
N LEU A 28 0.32 2.27 9.31
CA LEU A 28 -0.93 1.92 8.65
C LEU A 28 -0.72 1.85 7.14
N ARG A 29 -1.42 0.90 6.52
CA ARG A 29 -1.54 0.80 5.07
C ARG A 29 -3.01 0.68 4.69
N ASP A 30 -3.42 1.48 3.72
CA ASP A 30 -4.75 1.37 3.10
C ASP A 30 -4.57 0.96 1.64
N ASP A 31 -5.14 -0.18 1.27
CA ASP A 31 -5.01 -0.74 -0.08
C ASP A 31 -6.20 -0.30 -0.96
N ASP A 32 -6.06 -0.42 -2.28
CA ASP A 32 -7.09 -0.10 -3.27
C ASP A 32 -7.50 1.39 -3.37
N VAL A 33 -6.61 2.31 -2.99
CA VAL A 33 -6.91 3.75 -3.08
C VAL A 33 -6.90 4.20 -4.54
N VAL A 34 -7.95 4.92 -4.94
CA VAL A 34 -8.14 5.42 -6.32
C VAL A 34 -8.55 6.89 -6.30
N ASP A 35 -9.72 7.18 -5.72
CA ASP A 35 -10.34 8.49 -5.66
C ASP A 35 -10.43 9.01 -4.21
N PRO A 36 -10.53 10.34 -4.00
CA PRO A 36 -10.99 10.90 -2.74
C PRO A 36 -12.37 10.37 -2.38
N THR A 37 -12.50 9.83 -1.17
CA THR A 37 -13.78 9.34 -0.63
C THR A 37 -13.97 9.79 0.81
N PRO A 38 -15.21 9.85 1.33
CA PRO A 38 -15.44 10.15 2.75
C PRO A 38 -14.72 9.19 3.72
N ALA A 39 -14.50 7.94 3.30
CA ALA A 39 -13.76 6.97 4.09
C ALA A 39 -12.26 7.31 4.15
N LEU A 40 -11.68 7.69 3.01
CA LEU A 40 -10.30 8.19 2.94
C LEU A 40 -10.14 9.47 3.77
N ASP A 41 -11.09 10.41 3.66
CA ASP A 41 -11.07 11.64 4.45
C ASP A 41 -11.01 11.36 5.95
N ARG A 42 -11.89 10.47 6.42
CA ARG A 42 -11.91 10.03 7.81
C ARG A 42 -10.58 9.38 8.23
N LEU A 43 -9.98 8.54 7.36
CA LEU A 43 -8.69 7.93 7.64
C LEU A 43 -7.59 8.99 7.79
N LEU A 44 -7.53 9.96 6.86
CA LEU A 44 -6.54 11.03 6.87
C LEU A 44 -6.70 11.94 8.10
N ASP A 45 -7.93 12.27 8.48
CA ASP A 45 -8.22 13.09 9.66
C ASP A 45 -7.77 12.38 10.95
N LEU A 46 -8.15 11.11 11.13
CA LEU A 46 -7.76 10.31 12.30
C LEU A 46 -6.24 10.13 12.38
N THR A 47 -5.59 9.82 11.26
CA THR A 47 -4.14 9.61 11.24
C THR A 47 -3.37 10.89 11.50
N SER A 48 -3.89 12.03 11.03
CA SER A 48 -3.34 13.35 11.37
C SER A 48 -3.51 13.67 12.85
N GLU A 49 -4.71 13.49 13.41
CA GLU A 49 -5.03 13.77 14.82
C GLU A 49 -4.10 13.03 15.79
N PHE A 50 -3.81 11.76 15.51
CA PHE A 50 -2.96 10.91 16.35
C PHE A 50 -1.49 10.84 15.91
N ALA A 51 -1.08 11.65 14.92
CA ALA A 51 0.27 11.63 14.34
C ALA A 51 0.74 10.23 13.92
N VAL A 52 -0.17 9.44 13.33
CA VAL A 52 0.10 8.09 12.84
C VAL A 52 0.46 8.16 11.36
N PRO A 53 1.65 7.69 10.93
CA PRO A 53 1.98 7.63 9.51
C PRO A 53 1.09 6.62 8.78
N VAL A 54 0.67 6.97 7.57
CA VAL A 54 -0.15 6.11 6.71
C VAL A 54 0.45 6.02 5.32
N THR A 55 0.43 4.82 4.74
CA THR A 55 0.80 4.57 3.36
C THR A 55 -0.42 4.13 2.57
N LEU A 56 -0.76 4.86 1.51
CA LEU A 56 -1.88 4.54 0.63
C LEU A 56 -1.34 3.74 -0.56
N ALA A 57 -1.76 2.49 -0.73
CA ALA A 57 -1.42 1.71 -1.90
C ALA A 57 -2.41 2.04 -3.02
N VAL A 58 -1.95 2.85 -3.97
CA VAL A 58 -2.77 3.40 -5.04
C VAL A 58 -2.71 2.53 -6.28
N ILE A 59 -3.84 2.35 -6.97
CA ILE A 59 -3.90 1.63 -8.26
C ILE A 59 -3.52 2.60 -9.38
N PRO A 60 -2.33 2.47 -10.00
CA PRO A 60 -1.82 3.49 -10.93
C PRO A 60 -2.73 3.75 -12.13
N ALA A 61 -3.33 2.71 -12.72
CA ALA A 61 -4.18 2.86 -13.90
C ALA A 61 -5.50 3.59 -13.63
N LEU A 62 -5.88 3.78 -12.37
CA LEU A 62 -7.17 4.33 -11.97
C LEU A 62 -7.06 5.68 -11.25
N THR A 63 -5.87 6.05 -10.76
CA THR A 63 -5.67 7.30 -10.04
C THR A 63 -5.45 8.50 -10.96
N ASP A 64 -5.86 9.68 -10.51
CA ASP A 64 -5.74 10.94 -11.24
C ASP A 64 -5.39 12.12 -10.32
N GLU A 65 -5.38 13.34 -10.88
CA GLU A 65 -5.05 14.57 -10.17
C GLU A 65 -5.96 14.88 -8.97
N LYS A 66 -7.18 14.33 -8.89
CA LYS A 66 -8.07 14.57 -7.75
C LYS A 66 -7.48 14.02 -6.47
N LEU A 67 -6.87 12.84 -6.54
CA LEU A 67 -6.19 12.26 -5.38
C LEU A 67 -4.97 13.09 -4.98
N VAL A 68 -4.22 13.62 -5.96
CA VAL A 68 -3.08 14.52 -5.70
C VAL A 68 -3.55 15.75 -4.91
N VAL A 69 -4.55 16.46 -5.42
CA VAL A 69 -5.12 17.66 -4.78
C VAL A 69 -5.58 17.35 -3.36
N ARG A 70 -6.23 16.20 -3.13
CA ARG A 70 -6.67 15.83 -1.80
C ARG A 70 -5.50 15.55 -0.85
N LEU A 71 -4.46 14.87 -1.33
CA LEU A 71 -3.30 14.51 -0.52
C LEU A 71 -2.37 15.69 -0.24
N ASP A 72 -2.45 16.78 -1.00
CA ASP A 72 -1.76 18.04 -0.68
C ASP A 72 -2.15 18.61 0.69
N GLU A 73 -3.35 18.29 1.16
CA GLU A 73 -3.83 18.63 2.51
C GLU A 73 -3.43 17.59 3.59
N ALA A 74 -2.76 16.50 3.21
CA ALA A 74 -2.36 15.41 4.10
C ALA A 74 -0.86 15.05 3.92
N PRO A 75 0.07 15.90 4.39
CA PRO A 75 1.51 15.70 4.18
C PRO A 75 2.09 14.49 4.93
N HIS A 76 1.37 13.92 5.89
CA HIS A 76 1.77 12.70 6.61
C HIS A 76 1.49 11.40 5.83
N ALA A 77 0.72 11.48 4.74
CA ALA A 77 0.39 10.33 3.91
C ALA A 77 1.44 10.10 2.81
N ALA A 78 1.99 8.89 2.77
CA ALA A 78 2.83 8.38 1.70
C ALA A 78 1.99 7.59 0.68
N VAL A 79 2.49 7.47 -0.56
CA VAL A 79 1.81 6.76 -1.65
C VAL A 79 2.68 5.62 -2.18
N ALA A 80 2.19 4.39 -2.12
CA ALA A 80 2.82 3.19 -2.67
C ALA A 80 2.06 2.68 -3.90
N ILE A 81 2.67 1.74 -4.63
CA ILE A 81 2.17 1.26 -5.92
C ILE A 81 1.41 -0.05 -5.69
N HIS A 82 0.11 -0.08 -6.01
CA HIS A 82 -0.73 -1.26 -5.87
C HIS A 82 -0.92 -2.03 -7.20
N GLY A 83 0.18 -2.55 -7.74
CA GLY A 83 0.19 -3.23 -9.05
C GLY A 83 0.09 -2.25 -10.22
N TRP A 84 -0.78 -2.52 -11.19
CA TRP A 84 -1.07 -1.61 -12.31
C TRP A 84 -2.54 -1.23 -12.40
N ALA A 85 -3.43 -2.20 -12.64
CA ALA A 85 -4.86 -1.98 -12.85
C ALA A 85 -5.74 -2.80 -11.90
N HIS A 86 -5.12 -3.51 -10.94
CA HIS A 86 -5.76 -4.46 -10.05
C HIS A 86 -6.61 -5.50 -10.81
N ARG A 87 -6.13 -5.92 -11.99
CA ARG A 87 -6.85 -6.84 -12.89
C ARG A 87 -6.44 -8.28 -12.62
N ASN A 88 -7.42 -9.18 -12.49
CA ASN A 88 -7.12 -10.60 -12.43
C ASN A 88 -6.71 -11.12 -13.81
N HIS A 89 -5.56 -11.79 -13.88
CA HIS A 89 -5.09 -12.50 -15.07
C HIS A 89 -5.06 -14.02 -14.88
N ALA A 90 -5.32 -14.51 -13.66
CA ALA A 90 -5.43 -15.93 -13.39
C ALA A 90 -6.76 -16.50 -13.92
N PRO A 91 -6.77 -17.75 -14.42
CA PRO A 91 -7.99 -18.51 -14.72
C PRO A 91 -8.97 -18.58 -13.53
N GLU A 92 -10.24 -18.86 -13.80
CA GLU A 92 -11.30 -18.88 -12.79
C GLU A 92 -11.10 -19.93 -11.70
N ASP A 93 -10.42 -21.04 -12.00
CA ASP A 93 -10.09 -22.11 -11.05
C ASP A 93 -8.87 -21.78 -10.17
N GLN A 94 -8.23 -20.63 -10.38
CA GLN A 94 -7.04 -20.19 -9.65
C GLN A 94 -7.31 -18.95 -8.81
N LYS A 95 -6.45 -18.73 -7.82
CA LYS A 95 -6.50 -17.53 -6.98
C LYS A 95 -6.23 -16.29 -7.84
N LYS A 96 -7.04 -15.24 -7.66
CA LYS A 96 -6.87 -13.97 -8.37
C LYS A 96 -5.44 -13.45 -8.27
N GLN A 97 -4.83 -13.11 -9.39
CA GLN A 97 -3.45 -12.65 -9.43
C GLN A 97 -3.25 -11.72 -10.63
N GLU A 98 -2.78 -10.50 -10.35
CA GLU A 98 -2.39 -9.55 -11.41
C GLU A 98 -0.94 -9.79 -11.87
N LEU A 99 -0.07 -10.01 -10.89
CA LEU A 99 1.38 -10.12 -11.04
C LEU A 99 1.80 -11.60 -11.05
N GLY A 100 1.14 -12.39 -11.90
CA GLY A 100 1.33 -13.85 -12.00
C GLY A 100 1.96 -14.28 -13.32
N ALA A 101 2.27 -15.58 -13.43
CA ALA A 101 2.85 -16.18 -14.63
C ALA A 101 1.84 -16.37 -15.79
N HIS A 102 0.62 -15.86 -15.64
CA HIS A 102 -0.47 -15.97 -16.63
C HIS A 102 -0.32 -15.02 -17.82
N ARG A 103 0.66 -14.12 -17.76
CA ARG A 103 1.07 -13.22 -18.84
C ARG A 103 2.59 -13.27 -19.02
N PRO A 104 3.12 -12.86 -20.19
CA PRO A 104 4.56 -12.73 -20.37
C PRO A 104 5.19 -11.87 -19.27
N ARG A 105 6.33 -12.32 -18.73
CA ARG A 105 7.04 -11.63 -17.63
C ARG A 105 7.33 -10.17 -17.97
N GLU A 106 7.80 -9.91 -19.18
CA GLU A 106 8.13 -8.57 -19.67
C GLU A 106 6.92 -7.65 -19.59
N ALA A 107 5.74 -8.11 -20.01
CA ALA A 107 4.51 -7.30 -19.92
C ALA A 107 4.14 -6.94 -18.48
N VAL A 108 4.38 -7.83 -17.51
CA VAL A 108 4.16 -7.54 -16.08
C VAL A 108 5.17 -6.52 -15.57
N LEU A 109 6.44 -6.64 -15.96
CA LEU A 109 7.49 -5.70 -15.57
C LEU A 109 7.28 -4.31 -16.19
N ASP A 110 6.84 -4.24 -17.44
CA ASP A 110 6.49 -2.99 -18.13
C ASP A 110 5.30 -2.29 -17.45
N ASP A 111 4.26 -3.04 -17.08
CA ASP A 111 3.13 -2.54 -16.30
C ASP A 111 3.59 -1.94 -14.96
N LEU A 112 4.47 -2.63 -14.24
CA LEU A 112 5.01 -2.20 -12.96
C LEU A 112 5.90 -0.96 -13.08
N ALA A 113 6.79 -0.92 -14.09
CA ALA A 113 7.65 0.24 -14.35
C ALA A 113 6.82 1.48 -14.72
N ARG A 114 5.79 1.30 -15.55
CA ARG A 114 4.82 2.35 -15.89
C ARG A 114 4.07 2.83 -14.65
N GLY A 115 3.59 1.90 -13.81
CA GLY A 115 2.89 2.23 -12.57
C GLY A 115 3.75 3.07 -11.62
N LEU A 116 5.00 2.66 -11.40
CA LEU A 116 5.95 3.41 -10.60
C LEU A 116 6.21 4.81 -11.18
N SER A 117 6.47 4.91 -12.49
CA SER A 117 6.71 6.20 -13.14
C SER A 117 5.49 7.13 -13.03
N GLN A 118 4.28 6.62 -13.20
CA GLN A 118 3.05 7.41 -13.14
C GLN A 118 2.80 7.93 -11.72
N VAL A 119 2.85 7.05 -10.72
CA VAL A 119 2.64 7.43 -9.32
C VAL A 119 3.72 8.40 -8.84
N THR A 120 4.98 8.17 -9.23
CA THR A 120 6.08 9.10 -8.91
C THR A 120 5.89 10.46 -9.58
N GLY A 121 5.43 10.48 -10.84
CA GLY A 121 5.15 11.73 -11.55
C GLY A 121 4.01 12.54 -10.93
N LEU A 122 2.94 11.87 -10.50
CA LEU A 122 1.76 12.51 -9.89
C LEU A 122 2.02 13.00 -8.46
N HIS A 123 2.70 12.18 -7.65
CA HIS A 123 2.81 12.42 -6.21
C HIS A 123 4.19 12.94 -5.77
N GLY A 124 5.20 12.92 -6.65
CA GLY A 124 6.52 13.48 -6.35
C GLY A 124 7.13 12.88 -5.07
N ALA A 125 7.52 13.76 -4.13
CA ALA A 125 8.26 13.36 -2.93
C ALA A 125 7.49 12.44 -1.96
N ARG A 126 6.14 12.38 -2.04
CA ARG A 126 5.35 11.47 -1.19
C ARG A 126 5.22 10.06 -1.80
N ALA A 127 5.60 9.88 -3.07
CA ALA A 127 5.63 8.55 -3.69
C ALA A 127 6.80 7.75 -3.11
N VAL A 128 6.50 6.60 -2.51
CA VAL A 128 7.50 5.65 -2.05
C VAL A 128 7.65 4.56 -3.11
N PRO A 129 8.88 4.20 -3.53
CA PRO A 129 9.12 3.14 -4.52
C PRO A 129 8.91 1.75 -3.89
N MET A 130 7.71 1.50 -3.40
CA MET A 130 7.28 0.27 -2.75
C MET A 130 6.16 -0.37 -3.56
N LEU A 131 6.34 -1.65 -3.91
CA LEU A 131 5.31 -2.46 -4.52
C LEU A 131 4.46 -3.11 -3.43
N VAL A 132 3.14 -2.95 -3.53
CA VAL A 132 2.14 -3.68 -2.78
C VAL A 132 1.36 -4.54 -3.79
N PRO A 133 1.57 -5.86 -3.87
CA PRO A 133 0.86 -6.67 -4.86
C PRO A 133 -0.65 -6.76 -4.58
N PRO A 134 -1.53 -6.58 -5.59
CA PRO A 134 -2.94 -6.91 -5.49
C PRO A 134 -3.17 -8.30 -4.91
N TRP A 135 -4.14 -8.40 -3.99
CA TRP A 135 -4.43 -9.62 -3.23
C TRP A 135 -3.22 -10.22 -2.46
N ASN A 136 -2.16 -9.44 -2.25
CA ASN A 136 -0.86 -9.88 -1.71
C ASN A 136 -0.22 -11.03 -2.52
N ARG A 137 -0.37 -11.03 -3.85
CA ARG A 137 0.13 -12.11 -4.73
C ARG A 137 1.02 -11.58 -5.83
N ILE A 138 2.24 -12.11 -5.85
CA ILE A 138 3.25 -11.86 -6.87
C ILE A 138 3.97 -13.18 -7.17
N ASP A 139 4.27 -13.43 -8.44
CA ASP A 139 5.14 -14.53 -8.83
C ASP A 139 6.56 -14.29 -8.28
N ALA A 140 7.12 -15.27 -7.56
CA ALA A 140 8.46 -15.19 -6.99
C ALA A 140 9.53 -14.93 -8.06
N GLY A 141 9.30 -15.36 -9.30
CA GLY A 141 10.20 -15.09 -10.44
C GLY A 141 10.30 -13.62 -10.83
N LEU A 142 9.37 -12.76 -10.40
CA LEU A 142 9.39 -11.32 -10.66
C LEU A 142 10.28 -10.56 -9.66
N VAL A 143 10.33 -11.02 -8.40
CA VAL A 143 10.95 -10.29 -7.28
C VAL A 143 12.39 -9.84 -7.55
N PRO A 144 13.29 -10.67 -8.13
CA PRO A 144 14.66 -10.25 -8.42
C PRO A 144 14.79 -9.07 -9.42
N ASN A 145 13.74 -8.79 -10.21
CA ASN A 145 13.74 -7.76 -11.24
C ASN A 145 13.15 -6.42 -10.74
N LEU A 146 12.55 -6.40 -9.55
CA LEU A 146 11.88 -5.19 -9.02
C LEU A 146 12.88 -4.03 -8.84
N GLY A 147 14.08 -4.34 -8.35
CA GLY A 147 15.15 -3.35 -8.18
C GLY A 147 15.61 -2.71 -9.49
N SER A 148 15.71 -3.49 -10.57
CA SER A 148 16.16 -2.96 -11.88
C SER A 148 15.14 -2.02 -12.53
N ILE A 149 13.85 -2.10 -12.14
CA ILE A 149 12.81 -1.20 -12.63
C ILE A 149 12.48 -0.07 -11.64
N GLY A 150 13.24 0.06 -10.55
CA GLY A 150 13.19 1.21 -9.63
C GLY A 150 12.46 0.99 -8.30
N PHE A 151 11.90 -0.19 -8.03
CA PHE A 151 11.34 -0.47 -6.70
C PHE A 151 12.44 -0.71 -5.67
N ALA A 152 12.29 -0.12 -4.48
CA ALA A 152 13.18 -0.29 -3.34
C ALA A 152 12.61 -1.22 -2.26
N ALA A 153 11.29 -1.45 -2.25
CA ALA A 153 10.62 -2.29 -1.27
C ALA A 153 9.48 -3.11 -1.86
N LEU A 154 9.19 -4.24 -1.22
CA LEU A 154 8.05 -5.10 -1.49
C LEU A 154 7.30 -5.34 -0.18
N SER A 155 6.01 -5.00 -0.16
CA SER A 155 5.14 -5.18 1.00
C SER A 155 4.09 -6.23 0.70
N VAL A 156 4.27 -7.42 1.27
CA VAL A 156 3.37 -8.60 1.17
C VAL A 156 2.92 -9.03 2.57
N TYR A 157 2.32 -10.22 2.73
CA TYR A 157 2.03 -10.78 4.05
C TYR A 157 3.32 -10.92 4.88
N GLY A 158 3.23 -10.55 6.16
CA GLY A 158 4.23 -10.84 7.20
C GLY A 158 3.86 -12.08 8.00
#